data_AF-A0A7V9H7D7-F1
#
_entry.id   AF-A0A7V9H7D7-F1
#
_cell.length_a   1.000
_cell.length_b   1.000
_cell.length_c   1.000
_cell.angle_alpha   90.00
_cell.angle_beta   90.00
_cell.angle_gamma   90.00
#
_symmetry.space_group_name_H-M   'P 1'
#
loop_
_entity.id
_entity.type
_entity.pdbx_description
1 polymer ?
#
loop_
_entity_poly.entity_id
_entity_poly.type
_entity_poly.pdbx_seq_one_letter_code
_entity_poly.pdbx_strand_id
1 'polypeptide(L)'
;GRVGTGFTQAELARVGGLLAARPRPDSPFAGRQPPKAVRFVEPDLVCEVEYTEWTQARTIRHPSYKGLRDDLDAAGVHFPEE
;
A
#
# COMPACT_ATOMS: atom_id res chain seq x y z
N GLY A 1 6.51 -2.46 -3.59
CA GLY A 1 5.94 -2.53 -4.97
C GLY A 1 5.02 -1.34 -5.19
N ARG A 2 4.18 -1.37 -6.24
CA ARG A 2 3.13 -0.36 -6.49
C ARG A 2 1.87 -1.05 -7.02
N VAL A 3 0.69 -0.59 -6.61
CA VAL A 3 -0.62 -1.05 -7.09
C VAL A 3 -1.36 0.14 -7.70
N GLY A 4 -2.02 -0.06 -8.85
CA GLY A 4 -2.70 1.01 -9.59
C GLY A 4 -3.97 0.58 -10.31
N THR A 5 -4.39 -0.67 -10.10
CA THR A 5 -5.60 -1.28 -10.68
C THR A 5 -6.45 -1.88 -9.56
N GLY A 6 -7.70 -2.25 -9.86
CA GLY A 6 -8.63 -2.83 -8.87
C GLY A 6 -9.44 -1.81 -8.08
N PHE A 7 -9.17 -0.51 -8.27
CA PHE A 7 -9.97 0.55 -7.66
C PHE A 7 -11.20 0.87 -8.50
N THR A 8 -12.34 1.07 -7.84
CA THR A 8 -13.47 1.81 -8.41
C THR A 8 -13.26 3.31 -8.22
N GLN A 9 -14.05 4.14 -8.89
CA GLN A 9 -13.98 5.60 -8.68
C GLN A 9 -14.35 6.00 -7.25
N ALA A 10 -15.33 5.30 -6.64
CA ALA A 10 -15.70 5.53 -5.25
C ALA A 10 -14.56 5.18 -4.29
N GLU A 11 -13.86 4.06 -4.54
CA GLU A 11 -12.71 3.66 -3.74
C GLU A 11 -11.51 4.59 -3.93
N LEU A 12 -11.25 5.09 -5.14
CA LEU A 12 -10.21 6.11 -5.35
C LEU A 12 -10.50 7.37 -4.54
N ALA A 13 -11.75 7.83 -4.52
CA ALA A 13 -12.14 9.00 -3.72
C ALA A 13 -11.99 8.73 -2.21
N ARG A 14 -12.44 7.57 -1.74
CA ARG A 14 -12.34 7.15 -0.33
C ARG A 14 -10.89 7.05 0.13
N VAL A 15 -10.09 6.24 -0.56
CA VAL A 15 -8.67 6.02 -0.24
C VAL A 15 -7.90 7.34 -0.37
N GLY A 16 -8.16 8.13 -1.41
CA GLY A 16 -7.55 9.44 -1.60
C GLY A 16 -7.80 10.39 -0.43
N GLY A 17 -9.04 10.44 0.09
CA GLY A 17 -9.38 11.24 1.26
C GLY A 17 -8.65 10.78 2.53
N LEU A 18 -8.61 9.47 2.77
CA LEU A 18 -7.94 8.89 3.93
C LEU A 18 -6.43 9.15 3.93
N LEU A 19 -5.79 9.02 2.76
CA LEU A 19 -4.37 9.32 2.57
C LEU A 19 -4.07 10.82 2.72
N ALA A 20 -4.95 11.69 2.18
CA ALA A 20 -4.78 13.14 2.28
C ALA A 20 -4.76 13.66 3.72
N ALA A 21 -5.47 12.99 4.63
CA ALA A 21 -5.53 13.31 6.06
C ALA A 21 -4.31 12.83 6.87
N ARG A 22 -3.37 12.09 6.26
CA ARG A 22 -2.23 11.47 6.93
C ARG A 22 -0.87 11.91 6.36
N PRO A 23 -0.62 13.21 6.14
CA PRO A 23 0.67 13.64 5.58
C PRO A 23 1.82 13.23 6.48
N ARG A 24 2.90 12.76 5.86
CA ARG A 24 4.18 12.53 6.52
C ARG A 24 5.29 13.26 5.76
N PRO A 25 6.21 13.98 6.44
CA PRO A 25 7.29 14.69 5.76
C PRO A 25 8.36 13.74 5.20
N ASP A 26 8.65 12.67 5.95
CA ASP A 26 9.74 11.75 5.65
C ASP A 26 9.22 10.38 5.17
N SER A 27 10.07 9.68 4.44
CA SER A 27 9.76 8.34 3.92
C SER A 27 9.55 7.32 5.05
N PRO A 28 8.43 6.57 5.06
CA PRO A 28 8.24 5.47 6.00
C PRO A 28 8.96 4.18 5.57
N PHE A 29 9.53 4.14 4.36
CA PHE A 29 10.17 2.92 3.84
C PHE A 29 11.58 2.75 4.39
N ALA A 30 11.83 1.61 5.04
CA ALA A 30 13.18 1.13 5.28
C ALA A 30 13.82 0.62 3.97
N GLY A 31 15.01 1.10 3.62
CA GLY A 31 15.75 0.65 2.44
C GLY A 31 15.37 1.38 1.15
N ARG A 32 14.96 0.63 0.12
CA ARG A 32 14.75 1.17 -1.24
C ARG A 32 13.68 2.27 -1.23
N GLN A 33 14.10 3.48 -1.56
CA GLN A 33 13.22 4.63 -1.64
C GLN A 33 12.37 4.60 -2.92
N PRO A 34 11.11 5.09 -2.87
CA PRO A 34 10.28 5.22 -4.04
C PRO A 34 10.79 6.30 -5.00
N PRO A 35 10.23 6.37 -6.23
CA PRO A 35 10.55 7.42 -7.20
C PRO A 35 10.31 8.84 -6.65
N LYS A 36 10.95 9.84 -7.25
CA LYS A 36 10.69 11.26 -6.98
C LYS A 36 9.23 11.61 -7.34
N ALA A 37 8.68 12.65 -6.70
CA ALA A 37 7.29 13.11 -6.85
C ALA A 37 6.21 12.18 -6.25
N VAL A 38 6.47 11.65 -5.06
CA VAL A 38 5.46 10.98 -4.22
C VAL A 38 5.15 11.83 -2.99
N ARG A 39 3.93 11.70 -2.46
CA ARG A 39 3.58 12.21 -1.14
C ARG A 39 3.65 11.06 -0.15
N PHE A 40 4.46 11.21 0.89
CA PHE A 40 4.49 10.25 1.97
C PHE A 40 3.29 10.45 2.90
N VAL A 41 2.82 9.34 3.43
CA VAL A 41 1.74 9.31 4.41
C VAL A 41 2.14 8.43 5.59
N GLU A 42 1.40 8.54 6.69
CA GLU A 42 1.56 7.60 7.80
C GLU A 42 1.23 6.16 7.35
N PRO A 43 2.05 5.17 7.75
CA PRO A 43 1.91 3.77 7.34
C PRO A 43 0.92 3.02 8.25
N ASP A 44 -0.29 3.55 8.43
CA ASP A 44 -1.31 3.06 9.36
C ASP A 44 -2.56 2.47 8.66
N LEU A 45 -2.61 2.51 7.33
CA LEU A 45 -3.69 1.92 6.53
C LEU A 45 -3.28 0.56 5.96
N VAL A 46 -4.13 -0.44 6.14
CA VAL A 46 -3.95 -1.78 5.57
C VAL A 46 -4.91 -1.97 4.39
N CYS A 47 -4.43 -2.58 3.33
CA CYS A 47 -5.26 -2.98 2.20
C CYS A 47 -4.96 -4.42 1.80
N GLU A 48 -5.97 -5.05 1.22
CA GLU A 48 -5.85 -6.34 0.58
C GLU A 48 -5.49 -6.16 -0.90
N VAL A 49 -4.55 -6.98 -1.36
CA VAL A 49 -4.06 -6.95 -2.74
C VAL A 49 -3.96 -8.39 -3.24
N GLU A 50 -4.56 -8.64 -4.40
CA GLU A 50 -4.34 -9.88 -5.16
C GLU A 50 -3.13 -9.70 -6.08
N TYR A 51 -2.31 -10.72 -6.19
CA TYR A 51 -1.08 -10.72 -6.98
C TYR A 51 -0.77 -12.11 -7.50
N THR A 52 0.09 -12.21 -8.52
CA THR A 52 0.41 -13.51 -9.14
C THR A 52 1.58 -14.23 -8.47
N GLU A 53 2.63 -13.48 -8.09
CA GLU A 53 3.82 -14.05 -7.45
C GLU A 53 4.63 -12.99 -6.69
N TRP A 54 5.45 -13.48 -5.76
CA TRP A 54 6.55 -12.73 -5.16
C TRP A 54 7.77 -12.77 -6.09
N THR A 55 8.44 -11.64 -6.22
CA THR A 55 9.73 -11.52 -6.91
C THR A 55 10.89 -11.73 -5.95
N GLN A 56 12.06 -12.10 -6.48
CA GLN A 56 13.32 -12.17 -5.72
C GLN A 56 13.66 -10.86 -5.00
N ALA A 57 13.19 -9.72 -5.51
CA ALA A 57 13.35 -8.40 -4.90
C ALA A 57 12.33 -8.10 -3.78
N ARG A 58 11.59 -9.11 -3.28
CA ARG A 58 10.54 -8.99 -2.25
C ARG A 58 9.45 -7.97 -2.62
N THR A 59 9.07 -7.96 -3.89
CA THR A 59 7.90 -7.22 -4.38
C THR A 59 6.92 -8.15 -5.09
N ILE A 60 5.65 -7.74 -5.20
CA ILE A 60 4.60 -8.53 -5.86
C ILE A 60 4.43 -8.17 -7.34
N ARG A 61 4.09 -9.16 -8.18
CA ARG A 61 3.76 -8.98 -9.61
C ARG A 61 2.26 -8.90 -9.88
N HIS A 62 1.91 -8.06 -10.87
CA HIS A 62 0.54 -7.78 -11.30
C HIS A 62 -0.44 -7.52 -10.14
N PRO A 63 -0.09 -6.64 -9.18
CA PRO A 63 -0.97 -6.39 -8.04
C PRO A 63 -2.25 -5.69 -8.46
N SER A 64 -3.37 -6.09 -7.86
CA SER A 64 -4.68 -5.46 -7.98
C SER A 64 -5.28 -5.24 -6.59
N TYR A 65 -5.72 -4.01 -6.31
CA TYR A 65 -6.34 -3.66 -5.04
C TYR A 65 -7.69 -4.37 -4.87
N LYS A 66 -7.96 -4.87 -3.66
CA LYS A 66 -9.21 -5.58 -3.33
C LYS A 66 -10.04 -4.87 -2.26
N GLY A 67 -9.47 -3.94 -1.50
CA GLY A 67 -10.19 -3.19 -0.47
C GLY A 67 -9.29 -2.79 0.69
N LEU A 68 -9.72 -1.80 1.47
CA LEU A 68 -9.14 -1.50 2.77
C LEU A 68 -9.54 -2.58 3.77
N ARG A 69 -8.61 -2.89 4.68
CA ARG A 69 -8.81 -3.81 5.79
C ARG A 69 -8.82 -3.01 7.08
N ASP A 70 -9.94 -2.32 7.30
CA ASP A 70 -10.16 -1.51 8.51
C ASP A 70 -10.23 -2.37 9.79
N ASP A 71 -10.32 -3.69 9.63
CA ASP A 71 -10.31 -4.70 10.69
C ASP A 71 -8.89 -5.11 11.14
N LEU A 72 -7.83 -4.66 10.46
CA LEU A 72 -6.45 -5.02 10.75
C LEU A 72 -5.62 -3.82 11.20
N ASP A 73 -4.73 -4.05 12.15
CA ASP A 73 -3.68 -3.10 12.54
C ASP A 73 -2.45 -3.26 11.63
N ALA A 74 -1.88 -2.15 11.17
CA ALA A 74 -0.68 -2.14 10.33
C ALA A 74 0.52 -2.83 10.99
N ALA A 75 0.65 -2.78 12.32
CA ALA A 75 1.71 -3.46 13.06
C ALA A 75 1.59 -5.00 13.04
N GLY A 76 0.38 -5.52 12.79
CA GLY A 76 0.11 -6.96 12.66
C GLY A 76 0.33 -7.52 11.25
N VAL A 77 0.72 -6.68 10.29
CA VAL A 77 0.99 -7.12 8.91
C VAL A 77 2.43 -7.61 8.80
N HIS A 78 2.58 -8.89 8.49
CA HIS A 78 3.88 -9.54 8.34
C HIS A 78 4.06 -10.11 6.93
N PHE A 79 5.31 -10.34 6.54
CA PHE A 79 5.57 -11.13 5.34
C PHE A 79 5.02 -12.55 5.56
N PRO A 80 4.45 -13.18 4.53
CA PRO A 80 4.08 -14.59 4.62
C PRO A 80 5.31 -15.40 5.00
N GLU A 81 5.16 -16.29 5.98
CA GLU A 81 6.18 -17.26 6.36
C GLU A 81 6.44 -18.22 5.18
N GLU A 82 7.70 -18.66 5.01
CA GLU A 82 8.11 -19.58 3.94
C GLU A 82 7.52 -20.99 4.10
#